data_AF-A0A9D2JJZ6-F1
#
_entry.id   AF-A0A9D2JJZ6-F1
#
_cell.length_a   1.000
_cell.length_b   1.000
_cell.length_c   1.000
_cell.angle_alpha   90.00
_cell.angle_beta   90.00
_cell.angle_gamma   90.00
#
_symmetry.space_group_name_H-M   'P 1'
#
loop_
_entity.id
_entity.type
_entity.pdbx_description
1 polymer ?
#
loop_
_entity_poly.entity_id
_entity_poly.type
_entity_poly.pdbx_seq_one_letter_code
_entity_poly.pdbx_strand_id
1 'polypeptide(L)'
;VIYTLSSVSAKCGIQEENAKKALELMVKYSLSRKQMVDMGTGERIYIYSHWGDHKFPLLIYPLLSLAEKLSDFKENWCGFRS
;
A
#
# COMPACT_ATOMS: atom_id res chain seq x y z
N VAL A 1 -13.02 0.56 -5.26
CA VAL A 1 -13.31 1.38 -4.07
C VAL A 1 -12.56 2.69 -4.20
N ILE A 2 -13.23 3.81 -3.91
CA ILE A 2 -12.72 5.18 -4.02
C ILE A 2 -12.66 5.79 -2.61
N TYR A 3 -11.59 6.49 -2.27
CA TYR A 3 -11.38 7.07 -0.93
C TYR A 3 -10.57 8.39 -0.99
N THR A 4 -10.80 9.24 0.00
CA THR A 4 -10.07 10.52 0.20
C THR A 4 -9.08 10.39 1.36
N LEU A 5 -8.11 11.30 1.42
CA LEU A 5 -7.15 11.37 2.53
C LEU A 5 -7.86 11.46 3.90
N SER A 6 -8.83 12.37 4.01
CA SER A 6 -9.63 12.56 5.22
C SER A 6 -10.41 11.29 5.60
N SER A 7 -11.01 10.60 4.64
CA SER A 7 -11.74 9.35 4.91
C SER A 7 -10.82 8.23 5.40
N VAL A 8 -9.58 8.14 4.89
CA VAL A 8 -8.59 7.14 5.32
C VAL A 8 -8.06 7.47 6.72
N SER A 9 -7.73 8.73 6.96
CA SER A 9 -7.32 9.24 8.26
C SER A 9 -8.34 8.88 9.35
N ALA A 10 -9.62 9.22 9.12
CA ALA A 10 -10.71 8.92 10.04
C ALA A 10 -10.97 7.42 10.23
N LYS A 11 -10.95 6.64 9.14
CA LYS A 11 -11.22 5.19 9.20
C LYS A 11 -10.10 4.39 9.86
N CYS A 12 -8.85 4.81 9.67
CA CYS A 12 -7.69 4.14 10.25
C CYS A 12 -7.29 4.70 11.63
N GLY A 13 -7.89 5.82 12.06
CA GLY A 13 -7.57 6.46 13.35
C GLY A 13 -6.14 6.99 13.43
N ILE A 14 -5.56 7.43 12.31
CA ILE A 14 -4.19 7.93 12.23
C ILE A 14 -4.18 9.41 11.88
N GLN A 15 -3.09 10.11 12.20
CA GLN A 15 -2.91 11.50 11.77
C GLN A 15 -2.92 11.62 10.25
N GLU A 16 -3.50 12.71 9.75
CA GLU A 16 -3.68 12.93 8.31
C GLU A 16 -2.35 12.98 7.55
N GLU A 17 -1.27 13.47 8.17
CA GLU A 17 0.05 13.46 7.55
C GLU A 17 0.61 12.03 7.37
N ASN A 18 0.35 11.15 8.33
CA ASN A 18 0.76 9.75 8.23
C ASN A 18 -0.06 9.01 7.18
N ALA A 19 -1.37 9.28 7.11
CA ALA A 19 -2.24 8.77 6.04
C ALA A 19 -1.76 9.25 4.67
N LYS A 20 -1.35 10.52 4.54
CA LYS A 20 -0.84 11.09 3.30
C LYS A 20 0.45 10.41 2.86
N LYS A 21 1.42 10.25 3.76
CA LYS A 21 2.68 9.53 3.50
C LYS A 21 2.41 8.10 3.03
N ALA A 22 1.51 7.38 3.70
CA ALA A 22 1.13 6.02 3.31
C ALA A 22 0.50 5.97 1.91
N LEU A 23 -0.45 6.87 1.60
CA LEU A 23 -1.11 6.92 0.30
C LEU A 23 -0.14 7.30 -0.82
N GLU A 24 0.78 8.22 -0.59
CA GLU A 24 1.82 8.57 -1.56
C GLU A 24 2.77 7.40 -1.83
N LEU A 25 3.11 6.60 -0.83
CA LEU A 25 3.85 5.35 -1.02
C LEU A 25 3.06 4.33 -1.85
N MET A 26 1.76 4.15 -1.57
CA MET A 26 0.91 3.25 -2.36
C MET A 26 0.83 3.67 -3.83
N VAL A 27 0.79 4.98 -4.09
CA VAL A 27 0.83 5.53 -5.46
C VAL A 27 2.20 5.31 -6.10
N LYS A 28 3.28 5.55 -5.36
CA LYS A 28 4.66 5.33 -5.82
C LYS A 28 4.91 3.87 -6.23
N TYR A 29 4.34 2.91 -5.51
CA TYR A 29 4.44 1.48 -5.81
C TYR A 29 3.32 0.96 -6.73
N SER A 30 2.56 1.84 -7.39
CA SER A 30 1.50 1.47 -8.33
C SER A 30 0.39 0.59 -7.73
N LEU A 31 0.23 0.59 -6.41
CA LEU A 31 -0.84 -0.11 -5.70
C LEU A 31 -2.13 0.71 -5.68
N SER A 32 -2.02 2.03 -5.89
CA SER A 32 -3.16 2.95 -5.93
C SER A 32 -2.95 4.05 -6.96
N ARG A 33 -4.04 4.58 -7.48
CA ARG A 33 -4.06 5.71 -8.39
C ARG A 33 -4.52 6.94 -7.63
N LYS A 34 -3.84 8.06 -7.86
CA LYS A 34 -4.24 9.40 -7.42
C LYS A 34 -4.86 10.14 -8.60
N GLN A 35 -6.03 10.72 -8.39
CA GLN A 35 -6.72 11.56 -9.36
C GLN A 35 -7.10 12.87 -8.69
N MET A 36 -6.83 13.99 -9.35
CA MET A 36 -7.34 15.29 -8.94
C MET A 36 -8.69 15.50 -9.61
N VAL A 37 -9.70 15.85 -8.82
CA VAL A 37 -11.05 16.15 -9.30
C VAL A 37 -11.34 17.61 -8.98
N ASP A 38 -11.75 18.34 -10.01
CA ASP A 38 -12.25 19.71 -9.89
C ASP A 38 -13.76 19.65 -9.63
N MET A 39 -14.20 20.27 -8.54
CA MET A 39 -15.60 20.27 -8.14
C MET A 39 -16.42 21.37 -8.83
N GLY A 40 -15.82 22.16 -9.72
CA GLY A 40 -16.48 23.27 -10.44
C GLY A 40 -16.72 24.52 -9.58
N THR A 41 -16.46 24.44 -8.27
CA THR A 41 -16.47 25.54 -7.30
C THR A 41 -15.09 26.20 -7.13
N GLY A 42 -14.09 25.76 -7.89
CA GLY A 42 -12.69 26.14 -7.71
C GLY A 42 -11.94 25.31 -6.67
N GLU A 43 -12.65 24.45 -5.92
CA GLU A 43 -12.05 23.49 -5.00
C GLU A 43 -11.52 22.27 -5.74
N ARG A 44 -10.29 21.87 -5.40
CA ARG A 44 -9.60 20.71 -5.96
C ARG A 44 -9.44 19.65 -4.88
N ILE A 45 -9.99 18.46 -5.12
CA ILE A 45 -9.90 17.35 -4.18
C ILE A 45 -9.06 16.24 -4.81
N TYR A 46 -8.18 15.65 -4.01
CA TYR A 46 -7.47 14.43 -4.39
C TYR A 46 -8.27 13.21 -3.96
N ILE A 47 -8.57 12.38 -4.95
CA ILE A 47 -9.26 11.11 -4.78
C ILE A 47 -8.26 9.99 -5.08
N TYR A 48 -8.29 8.96 -4.26
CA TYR A 48 -7.47 7.77 -4.39
C TYR A 48 -8.35 6.57 -4.71
N SER A 49 -7.84 5.67 -5.53
CA SER A 49 -8.50 4.40 -5.86
C SER A 49 -7.47 3.30 -5.97
N HIS A 50 -7.86 2.06 -5.69
CA HIS A 50 -6.99 0.92 -5.94
C HIS A 50 -6.80 0.73 -7.44
N TRP A 51 -5.59 0.33 -7.86
CA TRP A 51 -5.43 -0.28 -9.18
C TRP A 51 -6.12 -1.65 -9.15
N GLY A 52 -7.39 -1.67 -9.57
CA GLY A 52 -8.28 -2.82 -9.45
C GLY A 52 -7.91 -4.05 -10.28
N ASP A 53 -6.93 -3.96 -11.18
CA ASP A 53 -6.66 -5.02 -12.16
C ASP A 53 -5.36 -5.79 -11.94
N HIS A 54 -4.51 -5.37 -11.00
CA HIS A 54 -3.36 -6.19 -10.67
C HIS A 54 -3.78 -7.28 -9.70
N LYS A 55 -3.60 -8.52 -10.16
CA LYS A 55 -3.54 -9.81 -9.47
C LYS A 55 -2.62 -9.84 -8.22
N PHE A 56 -2.50 -8.75 -7.46
CA PHE A 56 -1.70 -8.63 -6.25
C PHE A 56 -2.16 -9.55 -5.11
N PRO A 57 -3.46 -9.86 -4.91
CA PRO A 57 -3.85 -10.89 -3.95
C PRO A 57 -3.17 -12.24 -4.25
N LEU A 58 -2.90 -12.54 -5.52
CA LEU A 58 -2.21 -13.76 -5.95
C LEU A 58 -0.68 -13.67 -5.80
N LEU A 59 -0.11 -12.48 -5.63
CA LEU A 59 1.35 -12.27 -5.44
C LEU A 59 1.72 -12.05 -3.98
N ILE A 60 0.81 -11.59 -3.12
CA ILE A 60 1.05 -11.41 -1.69
C ILE A 60 1.36 -12.76 -1.03
N TYR A 61 0.58 -13.80 -1.33
CA TYR A 61 0.80 -15.13 -0.73
C TYR A 61 2.18 -15.72 -1.09
N PRO A 62 2.60 -15.77 -2.37
CA PRO A 62 3.96 -16.18 -2.74
C PRO A 62 5.08 -15.34 -2.09
N LEU A 63 4.89 -14.03 -1.97
CA LEU A 63 5.89 -13.14 -1.37
C LEU A 63 6.01 -13.37 0.14
N LEU A 64 4.89 -13.57 0.85
CA LEU A 64 4.90 -13.91 2.27
C LEU A 64 5.49 -15.30 2.51
N SER A 65 5.10 -16.31 1.72
CA SER A 65 5.69 -17.66 1.79
C SER A 65 7.18 -17.66 1.46
N LEU A 66 7.64 -16.81 0.54
CA LEU A 66 9.06 -16.67 0.24
C LEU A 66 9.81 -16.00 1.41
N ALA A 67 9.24 -14.95 2.00
CA ALA A 67 9.83 -14.28 3.16
C ALA A 67 9.96 -15.22 4.37
N GLU A 68 8.94 -16.04 4.63
CA GLU A 68 8.95 -17.10 5.64
C GLU A 68 10.04 -18.15 5.36
N LYS A 69 10.11 -18.67 4.13
CA LYS A 69 11.18 -19.62 3.75
C LYS A 69 12.57 -19.01 3.89
N LEU A 70 12.75 -17.72 3.62
CA LEU A 70 14.03 -17.02 3.78
C LEU A 70 14.35 -16.73 5.25
N SER A 71 13.35 -16.51 6.12
CA SER A 71 13.58 -16.44 7.56
C SER A 71 13.96 -17.80 8.13
N ASP A 72 13.29 -18.87 7.70
CA ASP A 72 13.61 -20.25 8.10
C ASP A 72 14.96 -20.71 7.54
N PHE A 73 15.34 -20.21 6.36
CA PHE A 73 16.67 -20.41 5.80
C PHE A 73 17.76 -19.80 6.69
N LYS A 74 17.49 -18.66 7.33
CA LYS A 74 18.40 -18.05 8.31
C LYS A 74 18.55 -18.91 9.58
N GLU A 75 17.51 -19.64 9.99
CA GLU A 75 17.58 -20.61 11.09
C GLU A 75 18.31 -21.91 10.69
N ASN A 76 18.21 -22.34 9.43
CA ASN A 76 18.90 -23.52 8.90
C ASN A 76 20.38 -23.28 8.53
N TRP A 77 20.91 -22.05 8.68
CA TRP A 77 22.33 -21.72 8.41
C TRP A 77 23.31 -22.07 9.54
N CYS A 78 22.94 -22.97 10.45
CA CYS A 78 23.91 -23.62 11.34
C CYS A 78 24.75 -24.73 10.66
N GLY A 79 24.57 -24.98 9.34
CA GLY A 79 25.31 -26.02 8.61
C GLY A 79 26.53 -25.58 7.78
N PHE A 80 26.79 -24.28 7.63
CA PHE A 80 27.91 -23.75 6.80
C PHE A 80 28.86 -22.82 7.56
N ARG A 81 29.09 -23.08 8.86
CA ARG A 81 30.34 -22.69 9.51
C ARG A 81 31.27 -23.89 9.53
N SER A 82 32.02 -24.06 8.44
CA SER A 82 33.38 -24.58 8.52
C SER A 82 34.29 -23.57 9.20
#